data_AF-A0A2U9TAT7-F1
#
_entry.id   AF-A0A2U9TAT7-F1
#
_cell.length_a   1.000
_cell.length_b   1.000
_cell.length_c   1.000
_cell.angle_alpha   90.00
_cell.angle_beta   90.00
_cell.angle_gamma   90.00
#
_symmetry.space_group_name_H-M   'P 1'
#
loop_
_entity.id
_entity.type
_entity.pdbx_description
1 polymer ?
#
loop_
_entity_poly.entity_id
_entity_poly.type
_entity_poly.pdbx_seq_one_letter_code
_entity_poly.pdbx_strand_id
1 'polypeptide(L)'
;MTEAFSIPRHSDFLGGYLDAVARTLTTDTELVGLSVTFADAVACDGDRMTDKHQRVPVENWSREFCAFVEGFLGIDARSRLGFYLVDYLCWFRDFSDGATCHRYDHRDPTTEVRYHVEWPDGCRVVLIANRTTRTPSLPDT
;
A
#
# COMPACT_ATOMS: atom_id res chain seq x y z
N MET A 1 22.27 -20.49 6.41
CA MET A 1 22.44 -19.03 6.39
C MET A 1 21.06 -18.43 6.27
N THR A 2 20.54 -17.83 7.33
CA THR A 2 19.32 -17.01 7.27
C THR A 2 19.72 -15.69 6.63
N GLU A 3 19.18 -15.39 5.44
CA GLU A 3 19.32 -14.04 4.86
C GLU A 3 18.77 -13.02 5.86
N ALA A 4 19.53 -11.96 6.14
CA ALA A 4 19.07 -10.87 6.99
C ALA A 4 17.90 -10.13 6.30
N PHE A 5 16.91 -9.71 7.09
CA PHE A 5 15.79 -8.92 6.60
C PHE A 5 16.29 -7.63 5.93
N SER A 6 15.68 -7.25 4.81
CA SER A 6 16.08 -6.09 4.00
C SER A 6 14.83 -5.38 3.50
N ILE A 7 14.55 -4.20 4.05
CA ILE A 7 13.37 -3.39 3.68
C ILE A 7 13.30 -3.18 2.15
N PRO A 8 14.37 -2.74 1.45
CA PRO A 8 14.32 -2.54 0.00
C PRO A 8 13.92 -3.80 -0.76
N ARG A 9 14.56 -4.94 -0.46
CA ARG A 9 14.27 -6.21 -1.15
C ARG A 9 12.85 -6.67 -0.90
N HIS A 10 12.33 -6.49 0.33
CA HIS A 10 10.94 -6.85 0.65
C HIS A 10 9.94 -5.91 -0.02
N SER A 11 10.27 -4.62 -0.14
CA SER A 11 9.47 -3.67 -0.93
C SER A 11 9.42 -4.07 -2.41
N ASP A 12 10.52 -4.49 -3.02
CA ASP A 12 10.54 -4.95 -4.42
C ASP A 12 9.66 -6.20 -4.61
N PHE A 13 9.78 -7.19 -3.71
CA PHE A 13 8.94 -8.39 -3.73
C PHE A 13 7.46 -8.06 -3.57
N LEU A 14 7.12 -7.19 -2.60
CA LEU A 14 5.76 -6.73 -2.40
C LEU A 14 5.24 -5.98 -3.63
N GLY A 15 6.06 -5.16 -4.29
CA GLY A 15 5.66 -4.44 -5.49
C GLY A 15 5.26 -5.37 -6.63
N GLY A 16 6.03 -6.43 -6.88
CA GLY A 16 5.66 -7.46 -7.85
C GLY A 16 4.36 -8.18 -7.48
N TYR A 17 4.16 -8.48 -6.19
CA TYR A 17 2.94 -9.10 -5.71
C TYR A 17 1.72 -8.17 -5.87
N LEU A 18 1.85 -6.90 -5.49
CA LEU A 18 0.82 -5.89 -5.63
C LEU A 18 0.42 -5.65 -7.10
N ASP A 19 1.38 -5.61 -8.04
CA ASP A 19 1.09 -5.52 -9.48
C ASP A 19 0.26 -6.72 -9.95
N ALA A 20 0.60 -7.94 -9.52
CA ALA A 20 -0.17 -9.13 -9.87
C ALA A 20 -1.61 -9.08 -9.32
N VAL A 21 -1.79 -8.61 -8.08
CA VAL A 21 -3.11 -8.42 -7.48
C VAL A 21 -3.90 -7.33 -8.22
N ALA A 22 -3.27 -6.19 -8.51
CA ALA A 22 -3.89 -5.07 -9.21
C ALA A 22 -4.43 -5.47 -10.60
N ARG A 23 -3.67 -6.28 -11.35
CA ARG A 23 -4.10 -6.83 -12.63
C ARG A 23 -5.28 -7.78 -12.51
N THR A 24 -5.35 -8.54 -11.42
CA THR A 24 -6.48 -9.45 -11.15
C THR A 24 -7.76 -8.68 -10.83
N LEU A 25 -7.64 -7.51 -10.19
CA LEU A 25 -8.76 -6.64 -9.84
C LEU A 25 -9.18 -5.68 -10.96
N THR A 26 -8.27 -5.39 -11.90
CA THR A 26 -8.55 -4.54 -13.05
C THR A 26 -9.53 -5.23 -13.99
N THR A 27 -10.57 -4.51 -14.40
CA THR A 27 -11.62 -4.98 -15.30
C THR A 27 -11.77 -4.05 -16.51
N ASP A 28 -12.74 -4.35 -17.39
CA ASP A 28 -13.07 -3.46 -18.51
C ASP A 28 -13.64 -2.12 -18.06
N THR A 29 -14.24 -2.07 -16.87
CA THR A 29 -14.91 -0.88 -16.31
C THR A 29 -14.08 -0.16 -15.25
N GLU A 30 -13.04 -0.80 -14.72
CA GLU A 30 -12.31 -0.31 -13.55
C GLU A 30 -10.81 -0.58 -13.69
N LEU A 31 -10.01 0.46 -13.48
CA LEU A 31 -8.56 0.37 -13.35
C LEU A 31 -8.21 0.34 -11.86
N VAL A 32 -7.44 -0.67 -11.45
CA VAL A 32 -6.90 -0.76 -10.09
C VAL A 32 -5.38 -0.71 -10.18
N GLY A 33 -4.77 0.24 -9.47
CA GLY A 33 -3.34 0.37 -9.35
C GLY A 33 -2.92 0.15 -7.91
N LEU A 34 -1.99 -0.79 -7.68
CA LEU A 34 -1.36 -1.01 -6.39
C LEU A 34 0.14 -0.88 -6.55
N SER A 35 0.77 -0.10 -5.70
CA SER A 35 2.21 0.13 -5.77
C SER A 35 2.82 0.28 -4.38
N VAL A 36 4.11 -0.04 -4.30
CA VAL A 36 4.94 0.21 -3.14
C VAL A 36 6.23 0.85 -3.60
N THR A 37 6.69 1.85 -2.86
CA THR A 37 7.96 2.52 -3.10
C THR A 37 8.77 2.56 -1.83
N PHE A 38 10.01 2.11 -1.89
CA PHE A 38 10.99 2.31 -0.84
C PHE A 38 11.77 3.60 -1.10
N ALA A 39 12.03 4.36 -0.04
CA ALA A 39 12.98 5.46 -0.06
C ALA A 39 13.90 5.38 1.15
N ASP A 40 15.20 5.46 0.90
CA ASP A 40 16.20 5.54 1.94
C ASP A 40 16.20 6.93 2.61
N ALA A 41 16.78 7.01 3.80
CA ALA A 41 16.84 8.26 4.56
C ALA A 41 17.60 9.39 3.85
N VAL A 42 18.50 9.06 2.91
CA VAL A 42 19.35 10.04 2.20
C VAL A 42 18.59 10.68 1.03
N ALA A 43 17.66 9.97 0.41
CA ALA A 43 16.77 10.44 -0.65
C ALA A 43 15.56 11.23 -0.12
N CYS A 44 15.36 11.27 1.21
CA CYS A 44 14.16 11.82 1.85
C CYS A 44 14.08 13.35 1.95
N ASP A 45 15.15 14.09 1.64
CA ASP A 45 15.15 15.56 1.81
C ASP A 45 14.20 16.30 0.84
N GLY A 46 13.80 15.65 -0.26
CA GLY A 46 12.98 16.28 -1.31
C GLY A 46 11.47 16.04 -1.22
N ASP A 47 11.02 15.08 -0.41
CA ASP A 47 9.62 14.64 -0.40
C ASP A 47 9.07 14.63 1.03
N ARG A 48 9.30 15.74 1.73
CA ARG A 48 8.45 16.14 2.86
C ARG A 48 7.08 16.41 2.26
N MET A 49 6.26 15.37 2.15
CA MET A 49 4.83 15.51 1.86
C MET A 49 4.30 16.62 2.77
N THR A 50 4.02 17.76 2.14
CA THR A 50 3.60 18.97 2.82
C THR A 50 2.42 18.65 3.73
N ASP A 51 2.37 19.28 4.91
CA ASP A 51 1.37 19.16 6.00
C ASP A 51 -0.12 19.35 5.61
N LYS A 52 -0.46 19.26 4.32
CA LYS A 52 -1.82 19.45 3.77
C LYS A 52 -2.68 18.18 3.76
N HIS A 53 -2.12 17.01 4.04
CA HIS A 53 -2.88 15.77 4.20
C HIS A 53 -2.87 15.32 5.65
N GLN A 54 -4.06 15.00 6.20
CA GLN A 54 -4.18 14.52 7.56
C GLN A 54 -3.56 13.12 7.65
N ARG A 55 -2.47 13.02 8.43
CA ARG A 55 -1.85 11.76 8.80
C ARG A 55 -2.64 11.15 9.95
N VAL A 56 -3.18 9.95 9.74
CA VAL A 56 -3.89 9.18 10.77
C VAL A 56 -2.99 8.01 11.18
N PRO A 57 -2.55 7.94 12.45
CA PRO A 57 -1.72 6.83 12.91
C PRO A 57 -2.50 5.51 12.86
N VAL A 58 -1.83 4.45 12.40
CA VAL A 58 -2.38 3.09 12.35
C VAL A 58 -1.89 2.31 13.58
N GLU A 59 -2.72 2.22 14.60
CA GLU A 59 -2.38 1.55 15.86
C GLU A 59 -2.41 0.02 15.74
N ASN A 60 -3.35 -0.52 14.95
CA ASN A 60 -3.52 -1.94 14.75
C ASN A 60 -3.46 -2.27 13.25
N TRP A 61 -2.25 -2.63 12.80
CA TRP A 61 -1.95 -2.81 11.38
C TRP A 61 -2.75 -3.95 10.75
N SER A 62 -2.84 -5.10 11.43
CA SER A 62 -3.60 -6.23 10.89
C SER A 62 -5.07 -5.89 10.73
N ARG A 63 -5.67 -5.20 11.71
CA ARG A 63 -7.06 -4.73 11.60
C ARG A 63 -7.24 -3.73 10.46
N GLU A 64 -6.34 -2.75 10.34
CA GLU A 64 -6.39 -1.73 9.29
C GLU A 64 -6.23 -2.36 7.91
N PHE A 65 -5.24 -3.24 7.71
CA PHE A 65 -5.01 -3.88 6.43
C PHE A 65 -6.08 -4.92 6.08
N CYS A 66 -6.69 -5.61 7.05
CA CYS A 66 -7.90 -6.39 6.80
C CYS A 66 -9.03 -5.50 6.26
N ALA A 67 -9.29 -4.36 6.91
CA ALA A 67 -10.33 -3.43 6.48
C ALA A 67 -10.04 -2.82 5.08
N PHE A 68 -8.78 -2.54 4.78
CA PHE A 68 -8.35 -2.12 3.45
C PHE A 68 -8.57 -3.21 2.39
N VAL A 69 -8.18 -4.44 2.67
CA VAL A 69 -8.33 -5.58 1.73
C VAL A 69 -9.81 -5.89 1.48
N GLU A 70 -10.65 -5.90 2.52
CA GLU A 70 -12.08 -6.15 2.36
C GLU A 70 -12.82 -4.96 1.76
N GLY A 71 -12.57 -3.76 2.27
CA GLY A 71 -13.33 -2.56 1.94
C GLY A 71 -12.89 -1.91 0.63
N PHE A 72 -11.58 -1.69 0.44
CA PHE A 72 -11.06 -1.00 -0.74
C PHE A 72 -10.78 -1.96 -1.90
N LEU A 73 -10.21 -3.15 -1.62
CA LEU A 73 -9.91 -4.12 -2.67
C LEU A 73 -11.10 -5.02 -3.02
N GLY A 74 -12.08 -5.16 -2.12
CA GLY A 74 -13.21 -6.07 -2.31
C GLY A 74 -12.80 -7.55 -2.24
N ILE A 75 -11.67 -7.85 -1.61
CA ILE A 75 -11.15 -9.21 -1.44
C ILE A 75 -11.55 -9.69 -0.04
N ASP A 76 -12.14 -10.88 0.07
CA ASP A 76 -12.34 -11.52 1.38
C ASP A 76 -10.98 -11.74 2.06
N ALA A 77 -10.74 -11.11 3.22
CA ALA A 77 -9.47 -11.24 3.94
C ALA A 77 -9.22 -12.66 4.44
N ARG A 78 -10.25 -13.52 4.52
CA ARG A 78 -10.12 -14.95 4.85
C ARG A 78 -9.86 -15.83 3.63
N SER A 79 -10.01 -15.29 2.42
CA SER A 79 -9.57 -15.99 1.22
C SER A 79 -8.05 -16.17 1.25
N ARG A 80 -7.55 -17.15 0.50
CA ARG A 80 -6.10 -17.39 0.38
C ARG A 80 -5.36 -16.12 -0.06
N LEU A 81 -5.91 -15.39 -1.02
CA LEU A 81 -5.32 -14.17 -1.54
C LEU A 81 -5.32 -13.05 -0.48
N GLY A 82 -6.47 -12.82 0.16
CA GLY A 82 -6.63 -11.79 1.18
C GLY A 82 -5.73 -12.03 2.40
N PHE A 83 -5.66 -13.28 2.87
CA PHE A 83 -4.81 -13.66 3.99
C PHE A 83 -3.33 -13.35 3.72
N TYR A 84 -2.78 -13.80 2.58
CA TYR A 84 -1.39 -13.53 2.24
C TYR A 84 -1.13 -12.04 2.01
N LEU A 85 -2.08 -11.30 1.43
CA LEU A 85 -1.92 -9.87 1.22
C LEU A 85 -1.83 -9.12 2.55
N VAL A 86 -2.70 -9.43 3.52
CA VAL A 86 -2.62 -8.85 4.87
C VAL A 86 -1.30 -9.22 5.54
N ASP A 87 -0.88 -10.49 5.45
CA ASP A 87 0.37 -10.98 6.02
C ASP A 87 1.58 -10.21 5.46
N TYR A 88 1.70 -10.09 4.12
CA TYR A 88 2.77 -9.33 3.48
C TYR A 88 2.77 -7.83 3.84
N LEU A 89 1.59 -7.20 3.98
CA LEU A 89 1.47 -5.80 4.39
C LEU A 89 1.88 -5.59 5.85
N CYS A 90 1.53 -6.54 6.73
CA CYS A 90 1.90 -6.50 8.13
C CYS A 90 3.34 -6.91 8.39
N TRP A 91 3.98 -7.59 7.44
CA TRP A 91 5.29 -8.20 7.60
C TRP A 91 6.38 -7.20 8.00
N PHE A 92 6.28 -5.94 7.53
CA PHE A 92 7.22 -4.88 7.93
C PHE A 92 7.23 -4.66 9.45
N ARG A 93 6.09 -4.82 10.14
CA ARG A 93 6.00 -4.68 11.60
C ARG A 93 6.81 -5.76 12.33
N ASP A 94 6.78 -7.00 11.83
CA ASP A 94 7.33 -8.15 12.55
C ASP A 94 8.87 -8.18 12.53
N PHE A 95 9.49 -7.47 11.59
CA PHE A 95 10.94 -7.44 11.40
C PHE A 95 11.56 -6.08 11.68
N SER A 96 10.76 -5.12 12.19
CA SER A 96 11.16 -3.74 12.36
C SER A 96 10.76 -3.18 13.72
N ASP A 97 11.69 -3.25 14.67
CA ASP A 97 11.52 -2.56 15.93
C ASP A 97 11.41 -1.04 15.69
N GLY A 98 10.30 -0.45 16.11
CA GLY A 98 10.09 1.00 16.11
C GLY A 98 9.54 1.61 14.82
N ALA A 99 9.14 0.80 13.82
CA ALA A 99 8.44 1.33 12.65
C ALA A 99 7.05 1.87 13.02
N THR A 100 6.69 3.03 12.46
CA THR A 100 5.36 3.64 12.61
C THR A 100 4.61 3.57 11.28
N CYS A 101 3.29 3.39 11.32
CA CYS A 101 2.46 3.41 10.12
C CYS A 101 1.41 4.52 10.21
N HIS A 102 1.24 5.24 9.12
CA HIS A 102 0.27 6.31 8.96
C HIS A 102 -0.53 6.09 7.69
N ARG A 103 -1.85 6.27 7.78
CA ARG A 103 -2.71 6.44 6.61
C ARG A 103 -2.84 7.91 6.28
N TYR A 104 -2.91 8.24 5.00
CA TYR A 104 -3.25 9.58 4.54
C TYR A 104 -4.69 9.59 4.08
N ASP A 105 -5.51 10.41 4.73
CA ASP A 105 -6.89 10.61 4.32
C ASP A 105 -6.91 11.50 3.08
N HIS A 106 -7.26 10.90 1.94
CA HIS A 106 -7.56 11.62 0.72
C HIS A 106 -8.99 12.18 0.77
N ARG A 107 -9.27 13.23 -0.02
CA ARG A 107 -10.61 13.82 -0.08
C ARG A 107 -11.69 12.82 -0.51
N ASP A 108 -11.28 11.78 -1.23
CA ASP A 108 -12.12 10.66 -1.61
C ASP A 108 -11.38 9.33 -1.32
N PRO A 109 -11.67 8.67 -0.19
CA PRO A 109 -11.01 7.42 0.19
C PRO A 109 -11.46 6.23 -0.67
N THR A 110 -12.44 6.41 -1.58
CA THR A 110 -12.92 5.36 -2.47
C THR A 110 -12.07 5.22 -3.73
N THR A 111 -11.28 6.25 -4.07
CA THR A 111 -10.46 6.30 -5.29
C THR A 111 -8.96 6.22 -5.02
N GLU A 112 -8.48 6.68 -3.87
CA GLU A 112 -7.08 6.52 -3.47
C GLU A 112 -6.94 6.29 -1.96
N VAL A 113 -6.09 5.34 -1.59
CA VAL A 113 -5.62 5.12 -0.22
C VAL A 113 -4.09 5.08 -0.24
N ARG A 114 -3.47 5.77 0.72
CA ARG A 114 -2.02 5.79 0.88
C ARG A 114 -1.61 5.48 2.31
N TYR A 115 -0.65 4.57 2.46
CA TYR A 115 0.00 4.27 3.73
C TYR A 115 1.48 4.63 3.66
N HIS A 116 2.01 5.20 4.74
CA HIS A 116 3.44 5.35 4.97
C HIS A 116 3.84 4.50 6.16
N VAL A 117 4.87 3.69 5.96
CA VAL A 117 5.64 3.08 7.04
C VAL A 117 6.96 3.82 7.14
N GLU A 118 7.31 4.28 8.34
CA GLU A 118 8.52 5.07 8.61
C GLU A 118 9.29 4.48 9.77
N TRP A 119 10.61 4.37 9.61
CA TRP A 119 11.54 3.84 10.59
C TRP A 119 12.31 4.95 11.31
N PRO A 120 12.85 4.69 12.51
CA PRO A 120 13.61 5.70 13.28
C PRO A 120 14.86 6.23 12.56
N ASP A 121 15.41 5.47 11.63
CA ASP A 121 16.57 5.86 10.82
C ASP A 121 16.20 6.76 9.62
N GLY A 122 14.91 7.05 9.41
CA GLY A 122 14.38 7.86 8.32
C GLY A 122 14.09 7.08 7.04
N CYS A 123 14.30 5.77 7.02
CA CYS A 123 13.83 4.92 5.93
C CYS A 123 12.29 4.93 5.88
N ARG A 124 11.73 4.85 4.68
CA ARG A 124 10.27 4.82 4.49
C ARG A 124 9.83 3.90 3.38
N VAL A 125 8.65 3.34 3.56
CA VAL A 125 7.91 2.57 2.56
C VAL A 125 6.56 3.25 2.36
N VAL A 126 6.23 3.54 1.11
CA VAL A 126 4.96 4.17 0.72
C VAL A 126 4.15 3.16 -0.07
N LEU A 127 2.95 2.85 0.42
CA LEU A 127 1.97 2.02 -0.27
C LEU A 127 0.90 2.94 -0.86
N ILE A 128 0.61 2.80 -2.15
CA ILE A 128 -0.44 3.55 -2.82
C ILE A 128 -1.37 2.56 -3.51
N ALA A 129 -2.65 2.66 -3.19
CA ALA A 129 -3.73 1.97 -3.86
C ALA A 129 -4.65 2.99 -4.50
N ASN A 130 -4.92 2.84 -5.79
CA ASN A 130 -5.83 3.70 -6.54
C ASN A 130 -6.83 2.87 -7.34
N ARG A 131 -7.98 3.50 -7.60
CA ARG A 131 -9.11 2.89 -8.27
C ARG A 131 -9.80 3.96 -9.09
N THR A 132 -10.03 3.68 -10.37
CA THR A 132 -10.63 4.65 -11.29
C THR A 132 -11.59 3.94 -12.24
N THR A 133 -12.82 4.45 -12.31
CA THR A 133 -13.80 3.98 -13.28
C THR A 133 -13.38 4.42 -14.68
N ARG A 134 -13.33 3.50 -15.63
CA ARG A 134 -13.14 3.83 -17.03
C ARG A 134 -14.43 4.44 -17.57
N THR A 135 -14.36 5.68 -18.03
CA THR A 135 -15.44 6.22 -18.87
C THR A 135 -15.43 5.44 -20.18
N PRO A 136 -16.54 4.80 -20.60
CA PRO A 136 -16.59 4.15 -21.90
C PRO A 136 -16.27 5.20 -22.96
N SER A 137 -15.24 4.96 -23.76
CA SER A 137 -14.99 5.73 -24.97
C SER A 137 -16.23 5.61 -25.86
N LEU A 138 -16.85 6.75 -26.18
CA LEU A 138 -17.94 6.80 -27.14
C LEU A 138 -17.52 6.05 -28.41
N PRO A 139 -18.39 5.22 -29.01
CA PRO A 139 -18.05 4.56 -30.27
C PRO A 139 -17.77 5.63 -31.32
N ASP A 140 -16.66 5.49 -32.03
CA ASP A 140 -16.37 6.29 -33.22
C ASP A 140 -17.52 6.04 -34.21
N THR A 141 -18.35 7.07 -34.40
CA THR A 141 -19.46 7.10 -35.36
C THR A 141 -18.97 7.17 -36.79
#